data_AF-A0A258E745-F1
#
_entry.id   AF-A0A258E745-F1
#
_cell.length_a   1.000
_cell.length_b   1.000
_cell.length_c   1.000
_cell.angle_alpha   90.00
_cell.angle_beta   90.00
_cell.angle_gamma   90.00
#
_symmetry.space_group_name_H-M   'P 1'
#
loop_
_entity.id
_entity.type
_entity.pdbx_description
1 polymer ?
#
loop_
_entity_poly.entity_id
_entity_poly.type
_entity_poly.pdbx_seq_one_letter_code
_entity_poly.pdbx_strand_id
1 'polypeptide(L)' 'MSETSTIFALSSGAPPAGIGVIRVSGPQAGAALTALTGRLPQPRRASLAKLRDGAGALLDETLVLWFPGP' A
#
# COMPACT_ATOMS: atom_id res chain seq x y z
N MET A 1 -0.15 -13.93 -21.82
CA MET A 1 0.55 -12.83 -21.12
C MET A 1 0.92 -13.38 -19.76
N SER A 2 2.21 -13.39 -19.39
CA SER A 2 2.66 -13.94 -18.11
C SER A 2 1.81 -13.37 -16.98
N GLU A 3 1.14 -14.21 -16.18
CA GLU A 3 0.48 -13.76 -14.96
C GLU A 3 1.57 -13.30 -13.99
N THR A 4 1.88 -12.01 -14.04
CA THR A 4 2.82 -11.42 -13.11
C THR A 4 2.14 -11.34 -11.75
N SER A 5 2.63 -12.12 -10.79
CA SER A 5 2.17 -12.07 -9.40
C SER A 5 2.24 -10.66 -8.84
N THR A 6 1.33 -10.34 -7.90
CA THR A 6 1.47 -9.13 -7.10
C THR A 6 2.45 -9.39 -5.96
N ILE A 7 3.47 -8.55 -5.84
CA ILE A 7 4.53 -8.65 -4.85
C ILE A 7 4.48 -7.47 -3.87
N PHE A 8 5.02 -7.68 -2.68
CA PHE A 8 5.24 -6.60 -1.72
C PHE A 8 6.57 -6.76 -1.00
N ALA A 9 7.14 -5.65 -0.53
CA ALA A 9 8.37 -5.66 0.27
C ALA A 9 8.51 -4.40 1.13
N LEU A 10 9.23 -4.53 2.23
CA LEU A 10 9.82 -3.39 2.93
C LEU A 10 10.80 -2.69 1.97
N SER A 11 10.58 -1.40 1.77
CA SER A 11 11.31 -0.52 0.84
C SER A 11 12.05 0.61 1.57
N SER A 12 12.10 0.55 2.91
CA SER A 12 12.93 1.40 3.77
C SER A 12 14.14 0.62 4.30
N GLY A 13 15.04 1.30 5.02
CA GLY A 13 16.10 0.65 5.80
C GLY A 13 15.56 -0.26 6.91
N ALA A 14 16.43 -1.13 7.42
CA ALA A 14 16.10 -1.97 8.57
C ALA A 14 15.85 -1.10 9.82
N PRO A 15 14.98 -1.55 10.76
CA PRO A 15 14.81 -0.88 12.03
C PRO A 15 16.13 -0.78 12.82
N PRO A 16 16.31 0.28 13.63
CA PRO A 16 15.36 1.38 13.86
C PRO A 16 15.36 2.39 12.70
N ALA A 17 14.16 2.81 12.28
CA ALA A 17 13.96 3.82 11.24
C ALA A 17 12.80 4.75 11.65
N GLY A 18 12.90 6.04 11.29
CA GLY A 18 11.84 7.01 11.57
C GLY A 18 10.54 6.75 10.79
N ILE A 19 10.65 6.07 9.64
CA ILE A 19 9.51 5.62 8.83
C ILE A 19 9.79 4.23 8.22
N GLY A 20 8.75 3.41 8.12
CA GLY A 20 8.73 2.20 7.30
C GLY A 20 7.99 2.46 5.99
N VAL A 21 8.55 1.99 4.86
CA VAL A 21 7.86 2.07 3.56
C VAL A 21 7.59 0.66 3.08
N ILE A 22 6.34 0.34 2.79
CA ILE A 22 5.96 -0.93 2.13
C ILE A 22 5.48 -0.60 0.73
N ARG A 23 6.10 -1.23 -0.29
CA ARG A 23 5.65 -1.12 -1.68
C ARG A 23 4.96 -2.38 -2.10
N VAL A 24 3.80 -2.24 -2.76
CA VAL A 24 3.05 -3.32 -3.41
C VAL A 24 3.04 -3.06 -4.91
N SER A 25 3.35 -4.06 -5.73
CA SER A 25 3.41 -3.94 -7.19
C SER A 25 2.80 -5.14 -7.87
N GLY A 26 2.03 -4.91 -8.94
CA GLY A 26 1.38 -5.95 -9.72
C GLY A 26 -0.12 -5.72 -9.90
N PRO A 27 -0.81 -6.64 -10.61
CA PRO A 27 -2.21 -6.46 -11.02
C PRO A 27 -3.19 -6.30 -9.86
N GLN A 28 -2.88 -6.81 -8.66
CA GLN A 28 -3.74 -6.70 -7.48
C GLN A 28 -3.33 -5.56 -6.52
N ALA A 29 -2.35 -4.72 -6.87
CA ALA A 29 -1.89 -3.66 -5.97
C ALA A 29 -2.99 -2.65 -5.58
N GLY A 30 -3.85 -2.27 -6.53
CA GLY A 30 -4.99 -1.40 -6.25
C GLY A 30 -6.05 -2.05 -5.37
N ALA A 31 -6.31 -3.35 -5.57
CA ALA A 31 -7.21 -4.13 -4.74
C ALA A 31 -6.68 -4.27 -3.30
N ALA A 32 -5.38 -4.57 -3.15
CA ALA A 32 -4.72 -4.63 -1.84
C ALA A 32 -4.78 -3.29 -1.10
N LEU A 33 -4.49 -2.17 -1.79
CA LEU A 33 -4.60 -0.84 -1.19
C LEU A 33 -6.04 -0.51 -0.78
N THR A 34 -7.02 -0.86 -1.60
CA THR A 34 -8.44 -0.66 -1.30
C THR A 34 -8.89 -1.53 -0.12
N ALA A 35 -8.43 -2.77 -0.02
CA ALA A 35 -8.73 -3.65 1.11
C ALA A 35 -8.21 -3.08 2.44
N LEU A 36 -7.01 -2.49 2.42
CA LEU A 36 -6.40 -1.91 3.63
C LEU A 36 -6.97 -0.55 4.03
N THR A 37 -7.41 0.27 3.06
CA THR A 37 -7.79 1.69 3.32
C THR A 37 -9.26 2.02 3.04
N GLY A 38 -10.01 1.09 2.46
CA GLY A 38 -11.40 1.26 2.02
C GLY A 38 -11.57 2.10 0.74
N ARG A 39 -10.49 2.59 0.12
CA ARG A 39 -10.55 3.44 -1.07
C ARG A 39 -9.26 3.37 -1.91
N LEU A 40 -9.33 3.88 -3.13
CA LEU A 40 -8.14 4.17 -3.92
C LEU A 40 -7.90 5.69 -3.93
N PRO A 41 -6.75 6.20 -3.43
CA PRO A 41 -6.46 7.62 -3.44
C PRO A 41 -6.19 8.14 -4.85
N GLN A 42 -6.19 9.47 -5.02
CA GLN A 42 -5.84 10.08 -6.30
C GLN A 42 -4.45 9.61 -6.76
N PRO A 43 -4.29 9.24 -8.05
CA PRO A 43 -3.00 8.88 -8.60
C PRO A 43 -1.93 9.92 -8.31
N ARG A 44 -0.75 9.44 -7.88
CA ARG A 44 0.47 10.22 -7.66
C ARG A 44 0.34 11.36 -6.63
N ARG A 45 -0.66 11.28 -5.74
CA ARG A 45 -0.86 12.23 -4.63
C ARG A 45 -0.86 11.50 -3.28
N ALA A 46 0.01 11.94 -2.37
CA ALA A 46 0.02 11.43 -1.00
C ALA A 46 -1.31 11.75 -0.29
N SER A 47 -1.86 10.75 0.39
CA SER A 47 -3.10 10.86 1.16
C SER A 47 -2.92 10.23 2.54
N LEU A 48 -3.40 10.90 3.57
CA LEU A 48 -3.53 10.28 4.90
C LEU A 48 -4.62 9.20 4.86
N ALA A 49 -4.31 8.01 5.40
CA ALA A 49 -5.25 6.91 5.48
C ALA A 49 -4.99 6.05 6.72
N LYS A 50 -6.07 5.52 7.29
CA LYS A 50 -6.01 4.49 8.33
C LYS A 50 -5.93 3.13 7.65
N LEU A 51 -4.89 2.36 7.95
CA LEU A 51 -4.77 0.97 7.51
C LEU A 51 -5.54 0.08 8.48
N ARG A 52 -6.32 -0.85 7.95
CA ARG A 52 -7.05 -1.84 8.74
C ARG A 52 -6.74 -3.25 8.28
N ASP A 53 -6.79 -4.20 9.20
CA ASP A 53 -6.70 -5.62 8.88
C ASP A 53 -8.04 -6.17 8.35
N GLY A 54 -8.06 -7.47 8.02
CA GLY A 54 -9.25 -8.15 7.50
C GLY A 54 -10.41 -8.26 8.51
N ALA A 55 -10.17 -8.05 9.80
CA ALA A 55 -11.19 -7.98 10.84
C ALA A 55 -11.65 -6.54 11.13
N GLY A 56 -11.04 -5.54 10.48
CA GLY A 56 -11.33 -4.12 10.65
C GLY A 56 -10.53 -3.43 11.76
N ALA A 57 -9.64 -4.13 12.44
CA ALA A 57 -8.79 -3.55 13.48
C ALA A 57 -7.83 -2.53 12.86
N LEU A 58 -7.60 -1.42 13.54
CA LEU A 58 -6.66 -0.38 13.09
C LEU A 58 -5.23 -0.93 13.21
N LEU A 59 -4.51 -0.95 12.10
CA LEU A 59 -3.09 -1.29 12.07
C LEU A 59 -2.24 -0.06 12.34
N ASP A 60 -2.47 1.02 11.57
CA ASP A 60 -1.70 2.26 11.67
C ASP A 60 -2.41 3.42 10.92
N GLU A 61 -1.95 4.66 11.14
CA GLU A 61 -2.30 5.84 10.35
C GLU A 61 -1.11 6.26 9.49
N THR A 62 -1.26 6.16 8.17
CA THR A 62 -0.12 6.22 7.22
C THR A 62 -0.37 7.19 6.08
N LEU A 63 0.72 7.60 5.42
CA LEU A 63 0.64 8.22 4.09
C LEU A 63 0.64 7.14 3.01
N VAL A 64 -0.39 7.13 2.17
CA VAL A 64 -0.51 6.22 1.02
C VAL A 64 -0.35 6.97 -0.30
N LEU A 65 0.34 6.34 -1.24
CA LEU A 65 0.54 6.85 -2.60
C LEU A 65 0.11 5.77 -3.61
N TRP A 66 -0.78 6.13 -4.53
CA TRP A 66 -1.21 5.24 -5.60
C TRP A 66 -0.52 5.58 -6.92
N PHE A 67 0.11 4.59 -7.55
CA PHE A 67 0.76 4.72 -8.86
C PHE A 67 0.11 3.72 -9.82
N PRO A 68 -0.88 4.12 -10.64
CA PRO A 68 -1.37 3.26 -11.71
C PRO A 68 -0.25 3.02 -12.74
N GLY A 69 -0.40 1.96 -13.54
CA GLY A 69 0.49 1.68 -14.67
C GLY A 69 0.60 2.84 -15.67
N PRO A 70 1.57 2.78 -16.60
CA PRO A 70 1.87 3.86 -17.52
C PRO A 70 0.69 4.30 -18.39
#